data_AF-A0A7S2GWJ6-F1
#
_entry.id   AF-A0A7S2GWJ6-F1
#
_cell.length_a   1.000
_cell.length_b   1.000
_cell.length_c   1.000
_cell.angle_alpha   90.00
_cell.angle_beta   90.00
_cell.angle_gamma   90.00
#
_symmetry.space_group_name_H-M   'P 1'
#
loop_
_entity.id
_entity.type
_entity.pdbx_description
1 polymer ?
#
loop_
_entity_poly.entity_id
_entity_poly.type
_entity_poly.pdbx_seq_one_letter_code
_entity_poly.pdbx_strand_id
1 'polypeptide(L)'
;CVSSCMLFSPWVGVERFLPGRLPVSASSLDFLCPAWLEKCAVGYFQDPSASKLEDFAKDIRQAMTSSKFPPTIAIVGGGELLLSDVLQLAAKIGDAMTVRVGPEEPHDYPLFPVICRKCGVSKSTFDAAVKVMMTSAGS
;
A
#
# COMPACT_ATOMS: atom_id res chain seq x y z
N CYS A 1 -10.90 -21.73 -8.87
CA CYS A 1 -11.57 -20.51 -8.37
C CYS A 1 -10.90 -20.06 -7.09
N VAL A 2 -10.73 -18.74 -6.90
CA VAL A 2 -10.29 -18.15 -5.63
C VAL A 2 -11.53 -17.97 -4.74
N SER A 3 -11.51 -18.50 -3.52
CA SER A 3 -12.66 -18.45 -2.59
C SER A 3 -12.72 -17.16 -1.78
N SER A 4 -11.58 -16.54 -1.53
CA SER A 4 -11.46 -15.25 -0.83
C SER A 4 -10.07 -14.64 -1.06
N CYS A 5 -9.95 -13.34 -0.84
CA CYS A 5 -8.69 -12.60 -0.90
C CYS A 5 -8.44 -11.83 0.40
N MET A 6 -7.18 -11.73 0.79
CA MET A 6 -6.72 -10.81 1.83
C MET A 6 -5.67 -9.89 1.23
N LEU A 7 -5.89 -8.58 1.36
CA LEU A 7 -5.00 -7.55 0.85
C LEU A 7 -4.43 -6.75 2.03
N PHE A 8 -3.11 -6.55 2.03
CA PHE A 8 -2.42 -5.68 2.98
C PHE A 8 -1.97 -4.45 2.23
N SER A 9 -2.42 -3.27 2.65
CA SER A 9 -2.02 -1.97 2.11
C SER A 9 -1.91 -1.91 0.57
N PRO A 10 -2.90 -2.42 -0.20
CA PRO A 10 -2.73 -2.61 -1.64
C PRO A 10 -2.53 -1.29 -2.39
N TRP A 11 -1.47 -1.23 -3.20
CA TRP A 11 -1.17 -0.10 -4.08
C TRP A 11 -1.83 -0.30 -5.46
N VAL A 12 -2.94 0.39 -5.70
CA VAL A 12 -3.74 0.25 -6.94
C VAL A 12 -3.74 1.48 -7.84
N GLY A 13 -3.26 2.62 -7.36
CA GLY A 13 -3.16 3.88 -8.10
C GLY A 13 -1.72 4.31 -8.34
N VAL A 14 -0.95 3.47 -9.06
CA VAL A 14 0.49 3.66 -9.34
C VAL A 14 0.77 4.97 -10.07
N GLU A 15 -0.10 5.38 -10.97
CA GLU A 15 0.03 6.59 -11.79
C GLU A 15 0.09 7.89 -10.98
N ARG A 16 -0.36 7.86 -9.72
CA ARG A 16 -0.41 9.05 -8.84
C ARG A 16 0.95 9.44 -8.29
N PHE A 17 1.92 8.52 -8.32
CA PHE A 17 3.26 8.72 -7.81
C PHE A 17 4.29 8.98 -8.91
N LEU A 18 3.81 9.37 -10.10
CA LEU A 18 4.68 9.70 -11.23
C LEU A 18 5.34 11.08 -11.09
N PRO A 19 6.55 11.27 -11.68
CA PRO A 19 7.18 12.57 -11.75
C PRO A 19 6.22 13.65 -12.28
N GLY A 20 6.11 14.76 -11.57
CA GLY A 20 5.27 15.89 -11.97
C GLY A 20 3.79 15.82 -11.56
N ARG A 21 3.36 14.80 -10.81
CA ARG A 21 2.04 14.78 -10.16
C ARG A 21 2.11 15.40 -8.76
N LEU A 22 0.99 15.97 -8.29
CA LEU A 22 0.94 16.66 -6.99
C LEU A 22 1.25 15.69 -5.84
N PRO A 23 2.08 16.09 -4.86
CA PRO A 23 2.43 15.23 -3.75
C PRO A 23 1.20 14.92 -2.90
N VAL A 24 0.93 13.63 -2.69
CA VAL A 24 0.02 13.17 -1.64
C VAL A 24 0.67 13.51 -0.30
N SER A 25 -0.05 14.18 0.61
CA SER A 25 0.51 14.45 1.94
C SER A 25 0.72 13.13 2.69
N ALA A 26 1.97 12.74 2.90
CA ALA A 26 2.31 11.66 3.80
C ALA A 26 2.16 12.11 5.26
N SER A 27 1.65 11.26 6.13
CA SER A 27 1.80 11.49 7.57
C SER A 27 3.27 11.34 7.96
N SER A 28 3.70 11.98 9.05
CA SER A 28 5.07 11.86 9.56
C SER A 28 5.39 10.49 10.18
N LEU A 29 4.39 9.59 10.27
CA LEU A 29 4.51 8.26 10.88
C LEU A 29 4.79 7.17 9.84
N ASP A 30 4.74 7.49 8.56
CA ASP A 30 4.86 6.52 7.49
C ASP A 30 6.30 6.46 6.96
N PHE A 31 6.86 5.24 6.90
CA PHE A 31 8.13 5.01 6.22
C PHE A 31 7.95 5.00 4.70
N LEU A 32 6.72 4.75 4.23
CA LEU A 32 6.35 4.85 2.84
C LEU A 32 6.19 6.34 2.48
N CYS A 33 7.01 6.83 1.56
CA CYS A 33 6.94 8.21 1.08
C CYS A 33 6.71 8.25 -0.45
N PRO A 34 6.19 9.35 -1.01
CA PRO A 34 5.93 9.43 -2.45
C PRO A 34 7.17 9.17 -3.31
N ALA A 35 8.34 9.68 -2.89
CA ALA A 35 9.60 9.47 -3.59
C ALA A 35 10.05 8.00 -3.60
N TRP A 36 9.68 7.22 -2.58
CA TRP A 36 9.94 5.78 -2.55
C TRP A 36 9.01 5.02 -3.50
N LEU A 37 7.71 5.35 -3.49
CA LEU A 37 6.74 4.77 -4.43
C LEU A 37 7.11 5.10 -5.89
N GLU A 38 7.57 6.31 -6.17
CA GLU A 38 8.10 6.68 -7.49
C GLU A 38 9.26 5.76 -7.90
N LYS A 39 10.26 5.57 -7.02
CA LYS A 39 11.38 4.64 -7.27
C LYS A 39 10.90 3.21 -7.49
N CYS A 40 9.93 2.74 -6.71
CA CYS A 40 9.33 1.41 -6.89
C CYS A 40 8.63 1.28 -8.24
N ALA A 41 7.89 2.30 -8.68
CA ALA A 41 7.28 2.31 -10.01
C ALA A 41 8.36 2.26 -11.10
N VAL A 42 9.36 3.15 -11.04
CA VAL A 42 10.46 3.17 -12.02
C VAL A 42 11.16 1.81 -12.09
N GLY A 43 11.45 1.20 -10.93
CA GLY A 43 12.10 -0.11 -10.87
C GLY A 43 11.22 -1.26 -11.40
N TYR A 44 9.93 -1.27 -11.07
CA TYR A 44 9.01 -2.31 -11.52
C TYR A 44 8.78 -2.28 -13.03
N PHE A 45 8.58 -1.09 -13.60
CA PHE A 45 8.29 -0.95 -15.03
C PHE A 45 9.54 -0.90 -15.90
N GLN A 46 10.73 -0.71 -15.32
CA GLN A 46 12.06 -0.56 -15.95
C GLN A 46 12.20 0.63 -16.94
N ASP A 47 11.09 1.03 -17.53
CA ASP A 47 10.88 2.16 -18.42
C ASP A 47 9.43 2.63 -18.20
N PRO A 48 9.18 3.44 -17.14
CA PRO A 48 7.85 3.92 -16.76
C PRO A 48 7.41 5.03 -17.72
N SER A 49 7.18 4.70 -18.99
CA SER A 49 6.44 5.61 -19.85
C SER A 49 5.04 5.80 -19.24
N ALA A 50 4.51 7.01 -19.35
CA ALA A 50 3.16 7.32 -18.87
C ALA A 50 2.12 6.32 -19.44
N SER A 51 2.30 5.88 -20.70
CA SER A 51 1.42 4.89 -21.34
C SER A 51 1.43 3.52 -20.67
N LYS A 52 2.59 2.95 -20.32
CA LYS A 52 2.67 1.63 -19.67
C LYS A 52 1.99 1.62 -18.30
N LEU A 53 2.13 2.73 -17.58
CA LEU A 53 1.51 2.91 -16.27
C LEU A 53 0.00 3.12 -16.37
N GLU A 54 -0.44 3.88 -17.37
CA GLU A 54 -1.86 4.05 -17.68
C GLU A 54 -2.51 2.72 -18.08
N ASP A 55 -1.83 1.89 -18.88
CA ASP A 55 -2.28 0.55 -19.26
C ASP A 55 -2.37 -0.37 -18.04
N PHE A 56 -1.34 -0.39 -17.19
CA PHE A 56 -1.37 -1.18 -15.95
C PHE A 56 -2.48 -0.75 -15.01
N ALA A 57 -2.65 0.56 -14.79
CA ALA A 57 -3.73 1.09 -13.98
C ALA A 57 -5.11 0.78 -14.59
N LYS A 58 -5.22 0.76 -15.93
CA LYS A 58 -6.43 0.35 -16.64
C LYS A 58 -6.75 -1.13 -16.41
N ASP A 59 -5.75 -2.01 -16.46
CA ASP A 59 -5.93 -3.44 -16.18
C ASP A 59 -6.41 -3.68 -14.75
N ILE A 60 -5.81 -2.98 -13.77
CA ILE A 60 -6.28 -3.01 -12.37
C ILE A 60 -7.74 -2.56 -12.30
N ARG A 61 -8.07 -1.40 -12.88
CA ARG A 61 -9.44 -0.87 -12.89
C ARG A 61 -10.42 -1.83 -13.55
N GLN A 62 -10.02 -2.48 -14.65
CA GLN A 62 -10.85 -3.46 -15.34
C GLN A 62 -11.09 -4.70 -14.47
N ALA A 63 -10.04 -5.24 -13.85
CA ALA A 63 -10.15 -6.37 -12.93
C ALA A 63 -11.11 -6.08 -11.78
N MET A 64 -11.06 -4.86 -11.23
CA MET A 64 -11.93 -4.39 -10.15
C MET A 64 -13.41 -4.29 -10.52
N THR A 65 -13.75 -4.15 -11.80
CA THR A 65 -15.13 -4.07 -12.29
C THR A 65 -15.72 -5.42 -12.70
N SER A 66 -14.92 -6.49 -12.69
CA SER A 66 -15.44 -7.81 -13.04
C SER A 66 -16.39 -8.29 -11.94
N SER A 67 -17.58 -8.78 -12.32
CA SER A 67 -18.63 -9.30 -11.43
C SER A 67 -18.23 -10.57 -10.65
N LYS A 68 -16.94 -10.93 -10.66
CA LYS A 68 -16.37 -12.15 -10.10
C LYS A 68 -15.28 -11.86 -9.06
N PHE A 69 -15.22 -10.66 -8.51
CA PHE A 69 -14.27 -10.39 -7.44
C PHE A 69 -14.60 -11.28 -6.23
N PRO A 70 -13.66 -12.10 -5.74
CA PRO A 70 -13.91 -12.95 -4.59
C PRO A 70 -14.14 -12.08 -3.34
N PRO A 71 -14.85 -12.60 -2.32
CA PRO A 71 -14.92 -11.96 -1.01
C PRO A 71 -13.52 -11.54 -0.54
N THR A 72 -13.35 -10.25 -0.29
CA THR A 72 -12.05 -9.64 -0.05
C THR A 72 -12.06 -8.90 1.29
N ILE A 73 -11.00 -9.07 2.07
CA ILE A 73 -10.70 -8.19 3.20
C ILE A 73 -9.43 -7.43 2.91
N ALA A 74 -9.48 -6.10 3.02
CA ALA A 74 -8.28 -5.26 3.01
C ALA A 74 -7.98 -4.75 4.41
N ILE A 75 -6.70 -4.75 4.76
CA ILE A 75 -6.18 -4.22 6.02
C ILE A 75 -5.20 -3.11 5.65
N VAL A 76 -5.39 -1.93 6.24
CA VAL A 76 -4.66 -0.71 5.87
C VAL A 76 -4.45 0.18 7.10
N GLY A 77 -3.36 0.92 7.14
CA GLY A 77 -3.10 1.97 8.12
C GLY A 77 -3.98 3.20 7.89
N GLY A 78 -4.35 3.89 8.96
CA GLY A 78 -5.12 5.14 8.91
C GLY A 78 -4.24 6.34 8.52
N GLY A 79 -2.95 6.28 8.86
CA GLY A 79 -1.97 7.33 8.58
C GLY A 79 -1.16 7.12 7.30
N GLU A 80 -1.40 6.04 6.54
CA GLU A 80 -0.56 5.70 5.39
C GLU A 80 -1.02 6.33 4.07
N LEU A 81 -0.07 6.47 3.13
CA LEU A 81 -0.32 7.04 1.80
C LEU A 81 -1.34 6.27 0.96
N LEU A 82 -1.40 4.95 1.14
CA LEU A 82 -2.21 4.06 0.31
C LEU A 82 -3.65 3.91 0.81
N LEU A 83 -4.03 4.53 1.93
CA LEU A 83 -5.43 4.48 2.41
C LEU A 83 -6.43 4.91 1.33
N SER A 84 -6.10 5.99 0.62
CA SER A 84 -6.94 6.50 -0.47
C SER A 84 -7.10 5.50 -1.64
N ASP A 85 -6.12 4.63 -1.88
CA ASP A 85 -6.19 3.56 -2.87
C ASP A 85 -7.12 2.45 -2.42
N VAL A 86 -7.00 2.03 -1.16
CA VAL A 86 -7.86 0.99 -0.57
C VAL A 86 -9.33 1.43 -0.55
N LEU A 87 -9.60 2.69 -0.22
CA LEU A 87 -10.96 3.23 -0.21
C LEU A 87 -11.56 3.32 -1.62
N GLN A 88 -10.79 3.72 -2.62
CA GLN A 88 -11.23 3.70 -4.02
C GLN A 88 -11.46 2.27 -4.54
N LEU A 89 -10.62 1.33 -4.12
CA LEU A 89 -10.75 -0.10 -4.41
C LEU A 89 -12.06 -0.65 -3.84
N ALA A 90 -12.34 -0.38 -2.56
CA ALA A 90 -13.56 -0.80 -1.89
C ALA A 90 -14.82 -0.17 -2.50
N ALA A 91 -14.78 1.12 -2.83
CA ALA A 91 -15.91 1.79 -3.48
C ALA A 91 -16.29 1.16 -4.85
N LYS A 92 -15.31 0.59 -5.56
CA LYS A 92 -15.52 -0.07 -6.85
C LYS A 92 -15.94 -1.54 -6.72
N ILE A 93 -15.36 -2.27 -5.76
CA ILE A 93 -15.71 -3.68 -5.52
C ILE A 93 -17.05 -3.83 -4.79
N GLY A 94 -17.45 -2.82 -4.01
CA GLY A 94 -18.70 -2.81 -3.28
C GLY A 94 -18.74 -3.87 -2.17
N ASP A 95 -19.90 -4.51 -1.99
CA ASP A 95 -20.18 -5.44 -0.88
C ASP A 95 -19.26 -6.67 -0.84
N ALA A 96 -18.55 -6.97 -1.93
CA ALA A 96 -17.56 -8.04 -1.97
C ALA A 96 -16.26 -7.69 -1.22
N MET A 97 -16.07 -6.45 -0.76
CA MET A 97 -14.87 -6.02 -0.05
C MET A 97 -15.17 -5.39 1.32
N THR A 98 -14.49 -5.89 2.35
CA THR A 98 -14.46 -5.28 3.69
C THR A 98 -13.13 -4.59 3.91
N VAL A 99 -13.13 -3.36 4.42
CA VAL A 99 -11.90 -2.62 4.78
C VAL A 99 -11.76 -2.55 6.30
N ARG A 100 -10.57 -2.86 6.80
CA ARG A 100 -10.16 -2.65 8.19
C ARG A 100 -9.03 -1.63 8.25
N VAL A 101 -9.31 -0.50 8.88
CA VAL A 101 -8.35 0.59 9.06
C VAL A 101 -7.77 0.53 10.48
N GLY A 102 -6.45 0.49 10.61
CA GLY A 102 -5.74 0.71 11.88
C GLY A 102 -5.48 2.21 12.07
N PRO A 103 -6.23 2.95 12.92
CA PRO A 103 -6.30 4.41 12.86
C PRO A 103 -4.97 5.16 12.88
N GLU A 104 -3.98 4.66 13.62
CA GLU A 104 -2.65 5.27 13.78
C GLU A 104 -1.53 4.32 13.34
N GLU A 105 -1.87 3.25 12.61
CA GLU A 105 -0.92 2.25 12.19
C GLU A 105 -0.18 2.67 10.89
N PRO A 106 1.11 2.31 10.74
CA PRO A 106 1.88 2.59 9.54
C PRO A 106 1.51 1.65 8.38
N HIS A 107 2.10 1.90 7.21
CA HIS A 107 2.06 0.97 6.08
C HIS A 107 2.49 -0.44 6.53
N ASP A 108 1.75 -1.47 6.09
CA ASP A 108 2.05 -2.89 6.34
C ASP A 108 2.19 -3.31 7.81
N TYR A 109 1.57 -2.57 8.74
CA TYR A 109 1.56 -2.88 10.17
C TYR A 109 1.25 -4.36 10.55
N PRO A 110 0.41 -5.12 9.82
CA PRO A 110 0.15 -6.53 10.16
C PRO A 110 1.36 -7.44 9.96
N LEU A 111 2.34 -7.03 9.14
CA LEU A 111 3.62 -7.75 8.97
C LEU A 111 4.56 -7.55 10.16
N PHE A 112 4.29 -6.54 10.99
CA PHE A 112 5.13 -6.17 12.13
C PHE A 112 4.38 -6.31 13.47
N PRO A 113 3.83 -7.50 13.81
CA PRO A 113 2.95 -7.68 14.97
C PRO A 113 3.63 -7.42 16.32
N VAL A 114 4.97 -7.44 16.38
CA VAL A 114 5.76 -7.11 17.58
C VAL A 114 5.86 -5.59 17.77
N ILE A 115 5.85 -4.82 16.69
CA ILE A 115 5.88 -3.35 16.68
C ILE A 115 4.46 -2.80 16.90
N CYS A 116 3.47 -3.46 16.29
CA CYS A 116 2.11 -2.94 16.13
C CYS A 116 1.08 -3.47 17.16
N ARG A 117 1.51 -3.81 18.38
CA ARG A 117 0.57 -4.34 19.41
C ARG A 117 0.29 -3.48 20.62
N LYS A 118 0.94 -2.31 20.87
CA LYS A 118 0.42 -1.23 21.78
C LYS A 118 1.33 -0.05 22.16
N CYS A 119 2.61 0.02 21.85
CA CYS A 119 3.53 0.86 22.65
C CYS A 119 3.84 2.18 21.90
N GLY A 120 4.00 3.35 22.52
CA GLY A 120 5.06 3.56 23.51
C GLY A 120 6.48 3.26 22.96
N VAL A 121 6.58 2.82 21.70
CA VAL A 121 7.83 2.51 21.02
C VAL A 121 8.38 3.86 20.56
N SER A 122 9.35 4.38 21.30
CA SER A 122 10.07 5.56 20.85
C SER A 122 10.67 5.31 19.47
N LYS A 123 10.76 6.36 18.64
CA LYS A 123 11.36 6.32 17.30
C LYS A 123 12.65 5.48 17.23
N SER A 124 13.49 5.54 18.26
CA SER A 124 14.74 4.76 18.33
C SER A 124 14.55 3.25 18.35
N THR A 125 13.47 2.74 18.95
CA THR A 125 13.17 1.31 18.99
C THR A 125 12.59 0.82 17.66
N PHE A 126 11.82 1.66 16.96
CA PHE A 126 11.39 1.38 15.59
C PHE A 126 12.60 1.37 14.63
N ASP A 127 13.44 2.41 14.69
CA ASP A 127 14.66 2.51 13.88
C ASP A 127 15.60 1.32 14.10
N ALA A 128 15.69 0.80 15.34
CA ALA A 128 16.47 -0.39 15.66
C ALA A 128 15.90 -1.66 15.02
N ALA A 129 14.59 -1.86 15.05
CA ALA A 129 13.95 -3.01 14.40
C ALA A 129 14.12 -2.97 12.87
N VAL A 130 13.97 -1.80 12.25
CA VAL A 130 14.21 -1.61 10.81
C VAL A 130 15.67 -1.88 10.45
N LYS A 131 16.62 -1.40 11.28
CA LYS A 131 18.06 -1.62 11.06
C LYS A 131 18.43 -3.11 11.07
N VAL A 132 17.86 -3.89 11.99
CA VAL A 132 18.08 -5.34 12.05
C VAL A 132 17.59 -6.03 10.76
N MET A 133 16.40 -5.67 10.28
CA MET A 133 15.83 -6.25 9.06
C MET A 133 16.65 -5.93 7.79
N MET A 134 17.23 -4.74 7.69
CA MET A 134 18.05 -4.36 6.54
C MET A 134 19.44 -5.02 6.54
N THR A 135 20.00 -5.34 7.71
CA THR A 135 21.28 -6.07 7.79
C THR A 135 21.16 -7.55 7.45
N SER A 136 19.98 -8.15 7.55
CA SER A 136 19.75 -9.58 7.27
C SER A 136 19.49 -9.89 5.79
N ALA A 137 19.18 -8.90 4.97
CA ALA A 137 18.85 -9.08 3.55
C ALA A 137 20.09 -9.06 2.61
N GLY A 138 21.29 -8.88 3.16
CA GLY A 138 22.55 -8.79 2.41
C GLY A 138 23.56 -9.90 2.71
N SER A 139 23.12 -11.04 3.26
CA SER A 139 23.97 -12.22 3.56
C SER A 139 23.66 -13.39 2.63
#